data_AF-A0AAV0MLT7-F1
#
_entry.id   AF-A0AAV0MLT7-F1
#
_cell.length_a   1.000
_cell.length_b   1.000
_cell.length_c   1.000
_cell.angle_alpha   90.00
_cell.angle_beta   90.00
_cell.angle_gamma   90.00
#
_symmetry.space_group_name_H-M   'P 1'
#
loop_
_entity.id
_entity.type
_entity.pdbx_description
1 polymer ?
#
loop_
_entity_poly.entity_id
_entity_poly.type
_entity_poly.pdbx_seq_one_letter_code
_entity_poly.pdbx_strand_id
1 'polypeptide(L)'
;MKTRNSNSGSTKISAKWIPLICAFCFALGLVFSNRIWVPYESNGEQLLSQRRREQEEFQAVSEDSTAAKKGKDVMDEIVKTHDAVESLDKSIAMLQMQLAASRSSQEMTSLSGNAAATSVTGLSHEGGHRPKVFMVIGINTAFSSRKRRDSVRETWMPQEYYVKVDDDVHVNLGTLAATLARHRSKPRVYIGCMKSGPVLSQKNVKYHEPEYWKFGEGENKYFRHATGQIYAISKDLATYISINQPVLHKYANEDVSLGSWLIGLEVEHIDDRNMCCGTPPDCEWKAQAGSVCVASFDWSCSGICKSVEKMKFVQERCGEGEGAVWSALF
;
A
#
# COMPACT_ATOMS: atom_id res chain seq x y z
N MET A 1 -2.12 59.31 -50.64
CA MET A 1 -1.64 58.25 -51.57
C MET A 1 -0.17 57.93 -51.28
N LYS A 2 0.09 56.80 -50.61
CA LYS A 2 1.37 56.06 -50.69
C LYS A 2 1.13 54.66 -50.11
N THR A 3 0.81 53.73 -50.99
CA THR A 3 0.64 52.30 -50.73
C THR A 3 2.02 51.64 -50.62
N ARG A 4 2.25 50.86 -49.55
CA ARG A 4 3.47 50.07 -49.37
C ARG A 4 3.13 48.60 -49.61
N ASN A 5 3.77 48.05 -50.64
CA ASN A 5 3.59 46.75 -51.24
C ASN A 5 4.25 45.66 -50.36
N SER A 6 3.56 44.57 -50.03
CA SER A 6 4.16 43.38 -49.41
C SER A 6 3.94 42.15 -50.29
N ASN A 7 4.95 41.82 -51.09
CA ASN A 7 5.07 40.50 -51.73
C ASN A 7 5.53 39.48 -50.69
N SER A 8 4.67 38.51 -50.38
CA SER A 8 5.04 37.27 -49.70
C SER A 8 4.89 36.13 -50.71
N GLY A 9 6.01 35.66 -51.24
CA GLY A 9 6.05 34.50 -52.14
C GLY A 9 5.94 33.21 -51.32
N SER A 10 4.79 32.54 -51.38
CA SER A 10 4.64 31.19 -50.84
C SER A 10 5.37 30.20 -51.75
N THR A 11 6.50 29.65 -51.31
CA THR A 11 7.16 28.53 -51.99
C THR A 11 6.34 27.25 -51.78
N LYS A 12 5.64 26.81 -52.83
CA LYS A 12 4.90 25.53 -52.83
C LYS A 12 5.90 24.39 -52.99
N ILE A 13 6.13 23.62 -51.92
CA ILE A 13 6.95 22.41 -51.98
C ILE A 13 6.15 21.34 -52.75
N SER A 14 6.73 20.82 -53.82
CA SER A 14 6.10 19.79 -54.64
C SER A 14 5.98 18.48 -53.86
N ALA A 15 4.82 17.82 -53.92
CA ALA A 15 4.53 16.55 -53.23
C ALA A 15 5.51 15.41 -53.59
N LYS A 16 6.28 15.57 -54.68
CA LYS A 16 7.35 14.65 -55.09
C LYS A 16 8.53 14.62 -54.10
N TRP A 17 8.69 15.62 -53.24
CA TRP A 17 9.75 15.70 -52.22
C TRP A 17 9.39 15.00 -50.90
N ILE A 18 8.11 14.71 -50.67
CA ILE A 18 7.62 14.04 -49.47
C ILE A 18 8.34 12.71 -49.21
N PRO A 19 8.49 11.77 -50.18
CA PRO A 19 9.16 10.49 -49.89
C PRO A 19 10.64 10.67 -49.54
N LEU A 20 11.32 11.66 -50.12
CA LEU A 20 12.73 11.96 -49.81
C LEU A 20 12.90 12.53 -48.40
N ILE A 21 12.01 13.43 -47.99
CA ILE A 21 12.02 14.00 -46.63
C ILE A 21 11.70 12.91 -45.61
N CYS A 22 10.72 12.05 -45.88
CA CYS A 22 10.38 10.93 -45.00
C CYS A 22 11.54 9.93 -44.84
N ALA A 23 12.22 9.57 -45.95
CA ALA A 23 13.38 8.69 -45.90
C ALA A 23 14.54 9.29 -45.11
N PHE A 24 14.77 10.61 -45.26
CA PHE A 24 15.80 11.33 -44.52
C PHE A 24 15.49 11.39 -43.02
N CYS A 25 14.25 11.70 -42.62
CA CYS A 25 13.82 11.67 -41.22
C CYS A 25 13.93 10.26 -40.62
N PHE A 26 13.61 9.21 -41.37
CA PHE A 26 13.75 7.82 -40.93
C PHE A 26 15.22 7.44 -40.71
N ALA A 27 16.11 7.81 -41.63
CA ALA A 27 17.55 7.58 -41.49
C ALA A 27 18.14 8.34 -40.29
N LEU A 28 17.71 9.59 -40.05
CA LEU A 28 18.10 10.33 -38.85
C LEU A 28 17.60 9.64 -37.56
N GLY A 29 16.36 9.14 -37.54
CA GLY A 29 15.82 8.39 -36.41
C GLY A 29 16.67 7.16 -36.06
N LEU A 30 17.14 6.42 -37.07
CA LEU A 30 18.02 5.26 -36.86
C LEU A 30 19.40 5.65 -36.29
N VAL A 31 19.94 6.81 -36.67
CA VAL A 31 21.23 7.31 -36.15
C VAL A 31 21.11 7.78 -34.69
N PHE A 32 20.00 8.40 -34.31
CA PHE A 32 19.79 8.86 -32.93
C PHE A 32 19.41 7.72 -31.96
N SER A 33 18.66 6.71 -32.41
CA SER A 33 18.34 5.53 -31.60
C SER A 33 19.56 4.66 -31.29
N ASN A 34 20.55 4.60 -32.19
CA ASN A 34 21.75 3.79 -32.00
C ASN A 34 22.86 4.47 -31.17
N ARG A 35 22.67 5.70 -30.69
CA ARG A 35 23.73 6.48 -30.02
C ARG A 35 23.52 6.75 -28.52
N ILE A 36 22.42 6.28 -27.92
CA ILE A 36 22.06 6.60 -26.52
C ILE A 36 22.41 5.46 -25.54
N TRP A 37 22.93 4.32 -26.00
CA TRP A 37 23.43 3.28 -25.10
C TRP A 37 24.90 3.51 -24.74
N VAL A 38 25.15 4.28 -23.68
CA VAL A 38 26.46 4.32 -22.99
C VAL A 38 26.31 3.52 -21.69
N PRO A 39 27.11 2.47 -21.44
CA PRO A 39 27.10 1.79 -20.15
C PRO A 39 27.83 2.65 -19.11
N TYR A 40 27.16 2.95 -18.00
CA TYR A 40 27.81 3.49 -16.80
C TYR A 40 28.06 2.33 -15.86
N GLU A 41 29.33 1.99 -15.63
CA GLU A 41 29.77 1.00 -14.68
C GLU A 41 30.78 1.62 -13.71
N SER A 42 30.58 1.35 -12.42
CA SER A 42 31.56 1.23 -11.33
C SER A 42 31.10 1.94 -10.05
N ASN A 43 30.82 1.10 -9.04
CA ASN A 43 30.94 1.33 -7.58
C ASN A 43 30.27 0.20 -6.75
N GLY A 44 29.73 -0.86 -7.38
CA GLY A 44 29.02 -1.95 -6.69
C GLY A 44 29.86 -3.14 -6.24
N GLU A 45 31.13 -3.24 -6.63
CA GLU A 45 31.91 -4.47 -6.42
C GLU A 45 32.44 -4.67 -4.98
N GLN A 46 32.56 -3.61 -4.18
CA GLN A 46 33.03 -3.77 -2.79
C GLN A 46 31.97 -4.38 -1.86
N LEU A 47 30.68 -4.15 -2.11
CA LEU A 47 29.59 -4.62 -1.24
C LEU A 47 29.30 -6.13 -1.38
N LEU A 48 29.66 -6.72 -2.52
CA LEU A 48 29.43 -8.13 -2.83
C LEU A 48 30.49 -9.05 -2.19
N SER A 49 31.68 -8.53 -1.91
CA SER A 49 32.76 -9.29 -1.26
C SER A 49 32.48 -9.56 0.22
N GLN A 50 31.78 -8.65 0.89
CA GLN A 50 31.45 -8.74 2.32
C GLN A 50 30.25 -9.68 2.56
N ARG A 51 29.30 -9.76 1.61
CA ARG A 51 28.12 -10.61 1.69
C ARG A 51 28.41 -12.11 1.46
N ARG A 52 29.53 -12.45 0.82
CA ARG A 52 29.89 -13.86 0.54
C ARG A 52 30.29 -14.64 1.80
N ARG A 53 30.78 -13.99 2.86
CA ARG A 53 31.25 -14.68 4.08
C ARG A 53 30.14 -14.98 5.10
N GLU A 54 29.03 -14.27 5.08
CA GLU A 54 27.96 -14.44 6.09
C GLU A 54 26.95 -15.55 5.73
N GLN A 55 26.99 -16.08 4.50
CA GLN A 55 26.03 -17.08 4.02
C GLN A 55 26.48 -18.53 4.19
N GLU A 56 27.71 -18.78 4.66
CA GLU A 56 28.26 -20.13 4.85
C GLU A 56 28.02 -20.71 6.27
N GLU A 57 27.55 -19.91 7.25
CA GLU A 57 27.39 -20.40 8.64
C GLU A 57 25.97 -20.89 9.02
N PHE A 58 24.94 -20.76 8.16
CA PHE A 58 23.55 -21.09 8.56
C PHE A 58 23.01 -22.43 8.06
N GLN A 59 23.87 -23.31 7.52
CA GLN A 59 23.51 -24.69 7.19
C GLN A 59 24.14 -25.67 8.15
N ALA A 60 23.62 -25.72 9.37
CA ALA A 60 23.62 -26.94 10.15
C ALA A 60 22.36 -26.99 11.03
N VAL A 61 21.74 -28.18 11.03
CA VAL A 61 20.71 -28.65 11.96
C VAL A 61 19.24 -28.42 11.52
N SER A 62 18.63 -29.47 10.95
CA SER A 62 17.48 -30.16 11.58
C SER A 62 16.93 -31.30 10.70
N GLU A 63 17.13 -32.54 11.16
CA GLU A 63 16.36 -33.77 10.93
C GLU A 63 15.62 -34.03 12.27
N ASP A 64 14.45 -34.66 12.46
CA ASP A 64 13.50 -35.50 11.70
C ASP A 64 12.19 -35.63 12.57
N SER A 65 11.11 -36.22 12.03
CA SER A 65 10.18 -37.18 12.70
C SER A 65 8.65 -36.98 12.51
N THR A 66 7.94 -38.12 12.56
CA THR A 66 6.73 -38.52 11.81
C THR A 66 5.42 -38.76 12.60
N ALA A 67 4.27 -38.62 11.89
CA ALA A 67 3.03 -39.44 11.83
C ALA A 67 2.02 -39.73 13.03
N ALA A 68 0.78 -39.24 12.83
CA ALA A 68 -0.58 -39.88 12.84
C ALA A 68 -1.22 -40.67 14.03
N LYS A 69 -2.40 -40.18 14.51
CA LYS A 69 -3.77 -40.84 14.56
C LYS A 69 -4.67 -40.36 15.74
N LYS A 70 -5.92 -39.92 15.46
CA LYS A 70 -7.18 -40.34 16.14
C LYS A 70 -8.40 -39.60 15.56
N GLY A 71 -9.36 -40.32 14.96
CA GLY A 71 -10.57 -39.77 14.33
C GLY A 71 -11.83 -40.48 14.82
N LYS A 72 -12.26 -40.19 16.05
CA LYS A 72 -13.59 -40.60 16.53
C LYS A 72 -14.23 -39.70 17.61
N ASP A 73 -13.49 -38.77 18.19
CA ASP A 73 -14.02 -37.75 19.14
C ASP A 73 -14.54 -36.46 18.45
N VAL A 74 -14.14 -36.23 17.20
CA VAL A 74 -14.35 -34.94 16.51
C VAL A 74 -15.82 -34.68 16.15
N MET A 75 -16.64 -35.71 15.98
CA MET A 75 -18.04 -35.55 15.53
C MET A 75 -18.98 -35.04 16.63
N ASP A 76 -18.78 -35.43 17.89
CA ASP A 76 -19.62 -34.97 19.01
C ASP A 76 -19.31 -33.50 19.37
N GLU A 77 -18.06 -33.07 19.13
CA GLU A 77 -17.61 -31.69 19.30
C GLU A 77 -18.11 -30.76 18.16
N ILE A 78 -18.28 -31.30 16.95
CA ILE A 78 -18.88 -30.58 15.81
C ILE A 78 -20.38 -30.29 16.04
N VAL A 79 -21.12 -31.20 16.68
CA VAL A 79 -22.55 -30.98 16.96
C VAL A 79 -22.72 -29.88 18.02
N LYS A 80 -21.89 -29.89 19.08
CA LYS A 80 -21.89 -28.86 20.13
C LYS A 80 -21.52 -27.47 19.60
N THR A 81 -20.65 -27.39 18.59
CA THR A 81 -20.30 -26.11 17.95
C THR A 81 -21.43 -25.55 17.07
N HIS A 82 -22.24 -26.41 16.45
CA HIS A 82 -23.37 -25.96 15.64
C HIS A 82 -24.47 -25.30 16.48
N ASP A 83 -24.79 -25.85 17.65
CA ASP A 83 -25.79 -25.28 18.57
C ASP A 83 -25.33 -23.94 19.16
N ALA A 84 -24.02 -23.80 19.43
CA ALA A 84 -23.43 -22.54 19.89
C ALA A 84 -23.50 -21.45 18.80
N VAL A 85 -23.33 -21.81 17.53
CA VAL A 85 -23.46 -20.89 16.39
C VAL A 85 -24.90 -20.40 16.24
N GLU A 86 -25.89 -21.28 16.39
CA GLU A 86 -27.32 -20.89 16.29
C GLU A 86 -27.74 -19.94 17.42
N SER A 87 -27.26 -20.18 18.64
CA SER A 87 -27.50 -19.30 19.79
C SER A 87 -26.90 -17.89 19.57
N LEU A 88 -25.73 -17.83 18.93
CA LEU A 88 -25.06 -16.57 18.63
C LEU A 88 -25.78 -15.79 17.53
N ASP A 89 -26.31 -16.45 16.51
CA ASP A 89 -27.10 -15.82 15.45
C ASP A 89 -28.38 -15.15 16.00
N LYS A 90 -29.04 -15.78 16.98
CA LYS A 90 -30.19 -15.20 17.68
C LYS A 90 -29.80 -13.94 18.48
N SER A 91 -28.64 -13.94 19.10
CA SER A 91 -28.12 -12.80 19.85
C SER A 91 -27.77 -11.61 18.95
N ILE A 92 -27.19 -11.87 17.77
CA ILE A 92 -26.88 -10.85 16.76
C ILE A 92 -28.17 -10.21 16.24
N ALA A 93 -29.19 -11.01 15.91
CA ALA A 93 -30.48 -10.50 15.44
C ALA A 93 -31.16 -9.60 16.48
N MET A 94 -31.11 -9.98 17.76
CA MET A 94 -31.66 -9.17 18.86
C MET A 94 -30.93 -7.83 19.00
N LEU A 95 -29.60 -7.83 18.92
CA LEU A 95 -28.80 -6.60 19.00
C LEU A 95 -29.05 -5.68 17.79
N GLN A 96 -29.22 -6.23 16.59
CA GLN A 96 -29.57 -5.46 15.40
C GLN A 96 -30.93 -4.76 15.55
N MET A 97 -31.92 -5.46 16.14
CA MET A 97 -33.24 -4.90 16.41
C MET A 97 -33.18 -3.77 17.45
N GLN A 98 -32.39 -3.92 18.52
CA GLN A 98 -32.17 -2.87 19.53
C GLN A 98 -31.45 -1.63 18.97
N LEU A 99 -30.48 -1.84 18.08
CA LEU A 99 -29.75 -0.76 17.41
C LEU A 99 -30.68 0.04 16.48
N ALA A 100 -31.56 -0.65 15.73
CA ALA A 100 -32.56 -0.01 14.89
C ALA A 100 -33.55 0.84 15.72
N ALA A 101 -34.03 0.32 16.85
CA ALA A 101 -34.93 1.03 17.75
C ALA A 101 -34.28 2.27 18.41
N SER A 102 -32.97 2.21 18.68
CA SER A 102 -32.22 3.33 19.26
C SER A 102 -31.96 4.44 18.23
N ARG A 103 -31.73 4.08 16.96
CA ARG A 103 -31.60 5.04 15.84
C ARG A 103 -32.89 5.81 15.58
N SER A 104 -34.04 5.12 15.59
CA SER A 104 -35.35 5.78 15.44
C SER A 104 -35.67 6.75 16.58
N SER A 105 -35.13 6.52 17.78
CA SER A 105 -35.32 7.42 18.93
C SER A 105 -34.46 8.70 18.85
N GLN A 106 -33.28 8.62 18.23
CA GLN A 106 -32.41 9.78 17.99
C GLN A 106 -32.92 10.69 16.87
N GLU A 107 -33.56 10.14 15.84
CA GLU A 107 -34.18 10.95 14.77
C GLU A 107 -35.34 11.79 15.31
N MET A 108 -36.09 11.27 16.29
CA MET A 108 -37.21 11.99 16.92
C MET A 108 -36.77 13.15 17.83
N THR A 109 -35.54 13.13 18.36
CA THR A 109 -35.00 14.21 19.21
C THR A 109 -34.35 15.35 18.40
N SER A 110 -34.05 15.12 17.12
CA SER A 110 -33.40 16.10 16.24
C SER A 110 -34.34 17.16 15.63
N LEU A 111 -35.66 16.97 15.73
CA LEU A 111 -36.66 17.82 15.09
C LEU A 111 -37.27 18.91 15.99
N SER A 112 -36.84 19.02 17.26
CA SER A 112 -37.54 19.89 18.25
C SER A 112 -36.73 21.06 18.82
N GLY A 113 -35.62 21.48 18.21
CA GLY A 113 -34.85 22.61 18.75
C GLY A 113 -34.23 23.47 17.67
N ASN A 114 -34.91 24.54 17.25
CA ASN A 114 -34.28 25.78 16.79
C ASN A 114 -35.29 26.94 16.75
N ALA A 115 -35.25 27.81 17.76
CA ALA A 115 -35.71 29.19 17.64
C ALA A 115 -35.00 30.10 18.67
N ALA A 116 -34.52 31.24 18.17
CA ALA A 116 -34.20 32.50 18.85
C ALA A 116 -32.77 32.74 19.42
N ALA A 117 -31.97 33.46 18.63
CA ALA A 117 -31.56 34.87 18.85
C ALA A 117 -30.37 35.24 19.79
N THR A 118 -29.36 35.85 19.14
CA THR A 118 -28.67 37.11 19.48
C THR A 118 -27.34 37.10 20.26
N SER A 119 -26.40 37.83 19.64
CA SER A 119 -25.03 38.24 19.95
C SER A 119 -24.63 38.53 21.41
N VAL A 120 -23.46 38.01 21.83
CA VAL A 120 -22.44 38.72 22.63
C VAL A 120 -21.04 38.16 22.32
N THR A 121 -20.06 39.06 22.19
CA THR A 121 -18.61 38.86 22.12
C THR A 121 -18.03 37.96 23.21
N GLY A 122 -17.15 37.02 22.84
CA GLY A 122 -16.32 36.29 23.80
C GLY A 122 -15.60 35.10 23.16
N LEU A 123 -14.27 35.09 23.29
CA LEU A 123 -13.37 33.99 22.95
C LEU A 123 -13.98 32.62 23.23
N SER A 124 -14.26 31.85 22.19
CA SER A 124 -14.48 30.42 22.32
C SER A 124 -14.23 29.72 20.98
N HIS A 125 -13.55 28.60 21.13
CA HIS A 125 -13.01 27.73 20.10
C HIS A 125 -14.19 27.00 19.43
N GLU A 126 -14.74 27.52 18.33
CA GLU A 126 -15.70 26.79 17.48
C GLU A 126 -15.00 26.38 16.18
N GLY A 127 -14.93 25.09 15.86
CA GLY A 127 -16.11 24.37 15.38
C GLY A 127 -16.02 24.06 13.88
N GLY A 128 -14.83 24.20 13.27
CA GLY A 128 -14.57 23.67 11.93
C GLY A 128 -14.82 22.17 11.90
N HIS A 129 -15.66 21.72 10.97
CA HIS A 129 -15.85 20.30 10.67
C HIS A 129 -14.51 19.60 10.57
N ARG A 130 -14.16 18.80 11.59
CA ARG A 130 -12.93 18.02 11.65
C ARG A 130 -12.98 16.98 10.52
N PRO A 131 -12.11 17.06 9.49
CA PRO A 131 -12.10 16.10 8.40
C PRO A 131 -11.64 14.72 8.90
N LYS A 132 -12.58 13.87 9.31
CA LYS A 132 -12.27 12.52 9.77
C LYS A 132 -11.55 11.74 8.66
N VAL A 133 -10.32 11.30 8.91
CA VAL A 133 -9.63 10.31 8.07
C VAL A 133 -10.07 8.94 8.57
N PHE A 134 -10.73 8.19 7.71
CA PHE A 134 -11.15 6.82 7.99
C PHE A 134 -10.11 5.86 7.43
N MET A 135 -9.26 5.35 8.33
CA MET A 135 -8.29 4.29 8.05
C MET A 135 -8.78 2.98 8.69
N VAL A 136 -8.54 1.86 8.01
CA VAL A 136 -8.85 0.54 8.56
C VAL A 136 -7.60 -0.31 8.60
N ILE A 137 -7.29 -0.77 9.81
CA ILE A 137 -6.28 -1.77 10.08
C ILE A 137 -7.03 -3.10 10.19
N GLY A 138 -6.95 -3.92 9.14
CA GLY A 138 -7.49 -5.27 9.18
C GLY A 138 -6.50 -6.18 9.89
N ILE A 139 -6.74 -6.50 11.16
CA ILE A 139 -6.03 -7.61 11.82
C ILE A 139 -6.64 -8.90 11.27
N ASN A 140 -5.92 -9.59 10.39
CA ASN A 140 -6.40 -10.85 9.78
C ASN A 140 -6.32 -12.01 10.78
N THR A 141 -7.29 -12.09 11.69
CA THR A 141 -7.47 -13.25 12.57
C THR A 141 -8.47 -14.24 11.97
N ALA A 142 -7.96 -15.11 11.09
CA ALA A 142 -8.61 -16.31 10.54
C ALA A 142 -9.80 -16.15 9.56
N PHE A 143 -9.84 -17.08 8.58
CA PHE A 143 -10.61 -17.00 7.34
C PHE A 143 -12.10 -17.41 7.41
N SER A 144 -12.66 -17.82 8.56
CA SER A 144 -13.84 -18.70 8.60
C SER A 144 -15.23 -18.06 8.45
N SER A 145 -15.40 -16.74 8.22
CA SER A 145 -16.74 -16.21 7.85
C SER A 145 -16.68 -15.00 6.91
N ARG A 146 -16.94 -15.26 5.63
CA ARG A 146 -17.07 -14.25 4.56
C ARG A 146 -18.19 -13.25 4.87
N LYS A 147 -19.38 -13.73 5.26
CA LYS A 147 -20.55 -12.88 5.58
C LYS A 147 -20.29 -11.91 6.73
N ARG A 148 -19.54 -12.30 7.76
CA ARG A 148 -19.19 -11.41 8.88
C ARG A 148 -18.18 -10.33 8.45
N ARG A 149 -17.21 -10.67 7.59
CA ARG A 149 -16.30 -9.68 6.99
C ARG A 149 -17.05 -8.70 6.10
N ASP A 150 -18.00 -9.19 5.31
CA ASP A 150 -18.78 -8.37 4.39
C ASP A 150 -19.73 -7.44 5.18
N SER A 151 -20.38 -7.93 6.24
CA SER A 151 -21.22 -7.11 7.13
C SER A 151 -20.44 -6.03 7.90
N VAL A 152 -19.24 -6.34 8.40
CA VAL A 152 -18.35 -5.34 9.04
C VAL A 152 -17.89 -4.30 8.01
N ARG A 153 -17.55 -4.74 6.79
CA ARG A 153 -17.20 -3.86 5.67
C ARG A 153 -18.36 -2.93 5.28
N GLU A 154 -19.58 -3.45 5.17
CA GLU A 154 -20.75 -2.69 4.76
C GLU A 154 -21.26 -1.73 5.85
N THR A 155 -21.10 -2.06 7.13
CA THR A 155 -21.70 -1.28 8.23
C THR A 155 -20.77 -0.20 8.78
N TRP A 156 -19.44 -0.36 8.70
CA TRP A 156 -18.47 0.55 9.34
C TRP A 156 -17.62 1.40 8.37
N MET A 157 -17.75 1.25 7.05
CA MET A 157 -16.75 1.81 6.10
C MET A 157 -17.33 2.68 4.97
N PRO A 158 -17.22 4.00 5.07
CA PRO A 158 -16.81 4.84 3.96
C PRO A 158 -15.28 4.99 4.02
N GLN A 159 -14.53 4.00 3.53
CA GLN A 159 -13.07 4.07 3.52
C GLN A 159 -12.56 4.87 2.32
N GLU A 160 -11.61 5.77 2.56
CA GLU A 160 -10.87 6.46 1.49
C GLU A 160 -9.59 5.71 1.11
N TYR A 161 -9.01 4.97 2.05
CA TYR A 161 -7.79 4.18 1.88
C TYR A 161 -7.90 2.80 2.54
N TYR A 162 -7.21 1.83 1.93
CA TYR A 162 -6.94 0.50 2.47
C TYR A 162 -5.45 0.36 2.71
N VAL A 163 -5.05 0.01 3.93
CA VAL A 163 -3.64 -0.15 4.32
C VAL A 163 -3.34 -1.63 4.58
N LYS A 164 -2.33 -2.18 3.90
CA LYS A 164 -1.70 -3.46 4.28
C LYS A 164 -0.56 -3.15 5.24
N VAL A 165 -0.45 -3.90 6.32
CA VAL A 165 0.71 -3.90 7.22
C VAL A 165 0.99 -5.36 7.62
N ASP A 166 2.26 -5.75 7.63
CA ASP A 166 2.70 -7.03 8.21
C ASP A 166 2.66 -6.98 9.76
N ASP A 167 2.57 -8.13 10.42
CA ASP A 167 2.37 -8.22 11.88
C ASP A 167 3.63 -7.94 12.71
N ASP A 168 4.79 -7.87 12.06
CA ASP A 168 6.09 -7.60 12.66
C ASP A 168 6.63 -6.19 12.31
N VAL A 169 5.76 -5.24 11.98
CA VAL A 169 6.13 -3.86 11.61
C VAL A 169 5.67 -2.86 12.68
N HIS A 170 6.55 -1.96 13.10
CA HIS A 170 6.18 -0.82 13.95
C HIS A 170 5.59 0.30 13.09
N VAL A 171 4.42 0.82 13.47
CA VAL A 171 3.70 1.87 12.73
C VAL A 171 3.32 3.04 13.63
N ASN A 172 3.69 4.24 13.21
CA ASN A 172 3.25 5.51 13.81
C ASN A 172 1.92 5.95 13.16
N LEU A 173 0.80 5.75 13.86
CA LEU A 173 -0.55 5.87 13.30
C LEU A 173 -0.96 7.31 12.96
N GLY A 174 -0.57 8.29 13.75
CA GLY A 174 -0.77 9.72 13.50
C GLY A 174 0.03 10.19 12.29
N THR A 175 1.29 9.78 12.18
CA THR A 175 2.15 10.05 11.03
C THR A 175 1.61 9.39 9.76
N LEU A 176 1.10 8.15 9.86
CA LEU A 176 0.40 7.46 8.78
C LEU A 176 -0.87 8.22 8.37
N ALA A 177 -1.73 8.58 9.32
CA ALA A 177 -2.96 9.31 9.06
C ALA A 177 -2.69 10.66 8.38
N ALA A 178 -1.72 11.43 8.85
CA ALA A 178 -1.28 12.67 8.23
C ALA A 178 -0.77 12.44 6.79
N THR A 179 -0.02 11.35 6.58
CA THR A 179 0.48 10.98 5.24
C THR A 179 -0.67 10.67 4.28
N LEU A 180 -1.67 9.90 4.70
CA LEU A 180 -2.85 9.60 3.88
C LEU A 180 -3.70 10.86 3.63
N ALA A 181 -3.88 11.70 4.65
CA ALA A 181 -4.65 12.94 4.57
C ALA A 181 -4.12 13.88 3.46
N ARG A 182 -2.78 14.01 3.33
CA ARG A 182 -2.15 14.81 2.26
C ARG A 182 -2.54 14.38 0.85
N HIS A 183 -2.97 13.14 0.67
CA HIS A 183 -3.32 12.56 -0.63
C HIS A 183 -4.82 12.29 -0.78
N ARG A 184 -5.64 12.69 0.19
CA ARG A 184 -7.10 12.41 0.21
C ARG A 184 -7.86 12.89 -1.02
N SER A 185 -7.46 14.01 -1.62
CA SER A 185 -8.14 14.59 -2.79
C SER A 185 -7.84 13.87 -4.11
N LYS A 186 -6.96 12.87 -4.10
CA LYS A 186 -6.51 12.15 -5.30
C LYS A 186 -7.26 10.82 -5.42
N PRO A 187 -7.89 10.51 -6.57
CA PRO A 187 -8.80 9.36 -6.70
C PRO A 187 -8.08 8.00 -6.76
N ARG A 188 -6.90 7.93 -7.41
CA ARG A 188 -6.16 6.68 -7.68
C ARG A 188 -4.73 6.76 -7.18
N VAL A 189 -4.55 6.51 -5.89
CA VAL A 189 -3.24 6.61 -5.24
C VAL A 189 -2.78 5.26 -4.72
N TYR A 190 -1.52 4.95 -4.99
CA TYR A 190 -0.77 3.85 -4.40
C TYR A 190 0.43 4.45 -3.64
N ILE A 191 0.42 4.33 -2.32
CA ILE A 191 1.38 4.95 -1.41
C ILE A 191 2.19 3.86 -0.73
N GLY A 192 3.50 4.03 -0.70
CA GLY A 192 4.40 3.15 0.00
C GLY A 192 5.85 3.55 -0.24
N CYS A 193 6.78 2.81 0.35
CA CYS A 193 8.18 2.96 -0.01
C CYS A 193 8.44 2.20 -1.31
N MET A 194 8.51 2.92 -2.42
CA MET A 194 8.55 2.31 -3.74
C MET A 194 9.95 1.79 -4.04
N LYS A 195 10.00 0.59 -4.64
CA LYS A 195 11.21 -0.13 -4.98
C LYS A 195 11.07 -0.88 -6.30
N SER A 196 12.22 -1.27 -6.84
CA SER A 196 12.36 -2.27 -7.89
C SER A 196 13.52 -3.17 -7.49
N GLY A 197 13.41 -4.47 -7.75
CA GLY A 197 14.43 -5.46 -7.39
C GLY A 197 14.56 -6.50 -8.50
N PRO A 198 15.63 -7.30 -8.47
CA PRO A 198 15.84 -8.35 -9.47
C PRO A 198 14.66 -9.33 -9.47
N VAL A 199 14.27 -9.79 -10.65
CA VAL A 199 13.30 -10.88 -10.76
C VAL A 199 13.94 -12.16 -10.21
N LEU A 200 13.22 -12.86 -9.34
CA LEU A 200 13.73 -14.02 -8.62
C LEU A 200 13.56 -15.30 -9.45
N SER A 201 14.41 -15.49 -10.46
CA SER A 201 14.33 -16.62 -11.42
C SER A 201 15.00 -17.92 -10.94
N GLN A 202 15.73 -17.89 -9.82
CA GLN A 202 16.42 -19.07 -9.29
C GLN A 202 15.49 -19.93 -8.44
N LYS A 203 15.41 -21.25 -8.70
CA LYS A 203 14.46 -22.16 -8.02
C LYS A 203 14.62 -22.27 -6.50
N ASN A 204 15.80 -21.95 -5.97
CA ASN A 204 16.15 -22.16 -4.56
C ASN A 204 16.01 -20.91 -3.69
N VAL A 205 15.45 -19.82 -4.20
CA VAL A 205 15.24 -18.59 -3.42
C VAL A 205 13.78 -18.46 -2.98
N LYS A 206 13.57 -17.85 -1.80
CA LYS A 206 12.24 -17.47 -1.32
C LYS A 206 11.56 -16.60 -2.38
N TYR A 207 10.32 -16.91 -2.74
CA TYR A 207 9.57 -16.25 -3.81
C TYR A 207 10.15 -16.42 -5.22
N HIS A 208 10.79 -17.57 -5.51
CA HIS A 208 11.08 -17.95 -6.89
C HIS A 208 9.84 -17.78 -7.77
N GLU A 209 9.98 -17.05 -8.87
CA GLU A 209 8.91 -16.73 -9.81
C GLU A 209 8.99 -17.68 -11.02
N PRO A 210 8.11 -18.70 -11.14
CA PRO A 210 8.15 -19.66 -12.25
C PRO A 210 7.96 -19.01 -13.62
N GLU A 211 7.23 -17.90 -13.67
CA GLU A 211 6.94 -17.15 -14.89
C GLU A 211 7.84 -15.92 -15.04
N TYR A 212 9.07 -15.99 -14.50
CA TYR A 212 10.04 -14.89 -14.52
C TYR A 212 10.29 -14.32 -15.92
N TRP A 213 10.18 -15.16 -16.95
CA TRP A 213 10.35 -14.79 -18.37
C TRP A 213 9.34 -13.73 -18.85
N LYS A 214 8.18 -13.57 -18.17
CA LYS A 214 7.20 -12.50 -18.48
C LYS A 214 7.70 -11.11 -18.14
N PHE A 215 8.70 -11.00 -17.26
CA PHE A 215 9.35 -9.74 -16.93
C PHE A 215 10.48 -9.38 -17.91
N GLY A 216 10.62 -10.16 -18.99
CA GLY A 216 11.60 -9.98 -20.05
C GLY A 216 12.81 -10.89 -19.88
N GLU A 217 13.97 -10.39 -20.31
CA GLU A 217 15.23 -11.16 -20.36
C GLU A 217 15.96 -11.22 -19.01
N GLY A 218 17.12 -11.86 -19.00
CA GLY A 218 17.99 -11.95 -17.83
C GLY A 218 18.32 -10.57 -17.26
N GLU A 219 18.48 -10.50 -15.93
CA GLU A 219 18.80 -9.27 -15.16
C GLU A 219 17.69 -8.22 -15.06
N ASN A 220 16.54 -8.48 -15.67
CA ASN A 220 15.39 -7.60 -15.52
C ASN A 220 14.93 -7.50 -14.06
N LYS A 221 14.34 -6.34 -13.76
CA LYS A 221 13.78 -6.02 -12.45
C LYS A 221 12.26 -6.08 -12.51
N TYR A 222 11.65 -6.43 -11.39
CA TYR A 222 10.21 -6.24 -11.22
C TYR A 222 9.85 -4.77 -11.49
N PHE A 223 8.66 -4.55 -12.05
CA PHE A 223 8.07 -3.22 -12.16
C PHE A 223 8.04 -2.53 -10.79
N ARG A 224 7.98 -1.20 -10.80
CA ARG A 224 7.95 -0.39 -9.57
C ARG A 224 6.75 -0.82 -8.71
N HIS A 225 7.01 -1.18 -7.46
CA HIS A 225 5.99 -1.57 -6.48
C HIS A 225 6.40 -1.10 -5.08
N ALA A 226 5.44 -1.02 -4.16
CA ALA A 226 5.74 -0.69 -2.77
C ALA A 226 6.41 -1.86 -2.05
N THR A 227 7.19 -1.52 -1.03
CA THR A 227 7.77 -2.49 -0.09
C THR A 227 6.68 -3.20 0.70
N GLY A 228 6.82 -4.52 0.89
CA GLY A 228 5.75 -5.40 1.37
C GLY A 228 5.30 -5.17 2.81
N GLN A 229 6.17 -4.60 3.66
CA GLN A 229 5.89 -4.40 5.08
C GLN A 229 4.69 -3.47 5.32
N ILE A 230 4.53 -2.44 4.50
CA ILE A 230 3.39 -1.52 4.57
C ILE A 230 3.17 -0.78 3.26
N TYR A 231 1.90 -0.67 2.86
CA TYR A 231 1.48 0.23 1.79
C TYR A 231 0.00 0.58 1.94
N ALA A 232 -0.43 1.64 1.25
CA ALA A 232 -1.82 2.05 1.17
C ALA A 232 -2.29 2.20 -0.28
N ILE A 233 -3.53 1.81 -0.54
CA ILE A 233 -4.21 2.07 -1.83
C ILE A 233 -5.51 2.82 -1.58
N SER A 234 -5.83 3.76 -2.45
CA SER A 234 -7.12 4.45 -2.47
C SER A 234 -8.29 3.48 -2.67
N LYS A 235 -9.48 3.87 -2.22
CA LYS A 235 -10.73 3.11 -2.35
C LYS A 235 -11.00 2.67 -3.78
N ASP A 236 -10.78 3.53 -4.76
CA ASP A 236 -11.07 3.25 -6.17
C ASP A 236 -10.21 2.09 -6.68
N LEU A 237 -8.92 2.05 -6.30
CA LEU A 237 -8.03 0.95 -6.65
C LEU A 237 -8.39 -0.34 -5.94
N ALA A 238 -8.73 -0.28 -4.65
CA ALA A 238 -9.18 -1.46 -3.92
C ALA A 238 -10.48 -2.03 -4.52
N THR A 239 -11.39 -1.16 -4.95
CA THR A 239 -12.64 -1.52 -5.61
C THR A 239 -12.36 -2.17 -6.97
N TYR A 240 -11.48 -1.55 -7.78
CA TYR A 240 -11.05 -2.12 -9.06
C TYR A 240 -10.45 -3.52 -8.88
N ILE A 241 -9.56 -3.71 -7.89
CA ILE A 241 -8.96 -5.01 -7.60
C ILE A 241 -10.04 -6.01 -7.19
N SER A 242 -10.96 -5.63 -6.30
CA SER A 242 -12.04 -6.51 -5.85
C SER A 242 -12.95 -6.97 -6.98
N ILE A 243 -13.29 -6.09 -7.91
CA ILE A 243 -14.16 -6.39 -9.05
C ILE A 243 -13.43 -7.29 -10.06
N ASN A 244 -12.16 -7.00 -10.35
CA ASN A 244 -11.41 -7.67 -11.41
C ASN A 244 -10.57 -8.86 -10.91
N GLN A 245 -10.63 -9.19 -9.61
CA GLN A 245 -9.84 -10.26 -8.98
C GLN A 245 -9.79 -11.58 -9.78
N PRO A 246 -10.86 -12.07 -10.44
CA PRO A 246 -10.80 -13.33 -11.20
C PRO A 246 -9.83 -13.32 -12.39
N VAL A 247 -9.51 -12.15 -12.96
CA VAL A 247 -8.62 -12.02 -14.13
C VAL A 247 -7.24 -11.44 -13.76
N LEU A 248 -7.08 -10.94 -12.53
CA LEU A 248 -5.81 -10.40 -12.07
C LEU A 248 -4.80 -11.52 -11.80
N HIS A 249 -3.70 -11.51 -12.56
CA HIS A 249 -2.66 -12.52 -12.48
C HIS A 249 -1.83 -12.39 -11.19
N LYS A 250 -1.63 -13.48 -10.47
CA LYS A 250 -0.86 -13.51 -9.21
C LYS A 250 0.51 -14.12 -9.48
N TYR A 251 1.55 -13.36 -9.15
CA TYR A 251 2.94 -13.80 -9.11
C TYR A 251 3.26 -14.44 -7.75
N ALA A 252 4.41 -15.12 -7.66
CA ALA A 252 4.87 -15.76 -6.42
C ALA A 252 5.03 -14.77 -5.26
N ASN A 253 5.36 -13.51 -5.57
CA ASN A 253 5.38 -12.41 -4.62
C ASN A 253 4.07 -11.60 -4.71
N GLU A 254 3.36 -11.48 -3.58
CA GLU A 254 2.09 -10.77 -3.47
C GLU A 254 2.20 -9.26 -3.73
N ASP A 255 3.29 -8.63 -3.29
CA ASP A 255 3.51 -7.19 -3.46
C ASP A 255 3.87 -6.84 -4.90
N VAL A 256 4.63 -7.73 -5.56
CA VAL A 256 4.87 -7.67 -7.02
C VAL A 256 3.55 -7.84 -7.78
N SER A 257 2.68 -8.75 -7.33
CA SER A 257 1.34 -8.92 -7.92
C SER A 257 0.55 -7.63 -7.86
N LEU A 258 0.45 -7.01 -6.68
CA LEU A 258 -0.23 -5.72 -6.53
C LEU A 258 0.35 -4.65 -7.45
N GLY A 259 1.68 -4.45 -7.43
CA GLY A 259 2.33 -3.45 -8.29
C GLY A 259 2.07 -3.70 -9.78
N SER A 260 2.07 -4.96 -10.21
CA SER A 260 1.79 -5.33 -11.60
C SER A 260 0.36 -5.03 -12.05
N TRP A 261 -0.63 -5.13 -11.15
CA TRP A 261 -2.02 -4.79 -11.48
C TRP A 261 -2.22 -3.30 -11.70
N LEU A 262 -1.40 -2.48 -11.03
CA LEU A 262 -1.52 -1.03 -11.03
C LEU A 262 -0.72 -0.35 -12.15
N ILE A 263 0.29 -1.03 -12.72
CA ILE A 263 1.17 -0.42 -13.74
C ILE A 263 0.45 -0.05 -15.04
N GLY A 264 -0.59 -0.80 -15.41
CA GLY A 264 -1.42 -0.53 -16.59
C GLY A 264 -2.56 0.45 -16.35
N LEU A 265 -2.69 0.96 -15.12
CA LEU A 265 -3.72 1.91 -14.73
C LEU A 265 -3.11 3.31 -14.57
N GLU A 266 -3.94 4.34 -14.71
CA GLU A 266 -3.52 5.73 -14.43
C GLU A 266 -3.48 5.98 -12.91
N VAL A 267 -2.49 5.38 -12.25
CA VAL A 267 -2.28 5.40 -10.79
C VAL A 267 -1.14 6.34 -10.43
N GLU A 268 -1.39 7.21 -9.46
CA GLU A 268 -0.33 8.00 -8.86
C GLU A 268 0.44 7.17 -7.83
N HIS A 269 1.70 6.87 -8.14
CA HIS A 269 2.61 6.17 -7.25
C HIS A 269 3.33 7.18 -6.36
N ILE A 270 3.04 7.17 -5.06
CA ILE A 270 3.71 8.00 -4.07
C ILE A 270 4.83 7.21 -3.41
N ASP A 271 6.08 7.59 -3.66
CA ASP A 271 7.27 7.02 -3.03
C ASP A 271 7.58 7.75 -1.72
N ASP A 272 7.05 7.23 -0.61
CA ASP A 272 7.27 7.77 0.73
C ASP A 272 8.32 6.94 1.48
N ARG A 273 9.54 7.48 1.59
CA ARG A 273 10.67 6.85 2.30
C ARG A 273 10.48 6.78 3.80
N ASN A 274 9.50 7.49 4.38
CA ASN A 274 9.16 7.35 5.79
C ASN A 274 8.37 6.07 6.08
N MET A 275 7.88 5.36 5.06
CA MET A 275 7.19 4.07 5.19
C MET A 275 8.14 2.86 5.20
N CYS A 276 9.47 3.07 5.23
CA CYS A 276 10.46 1.98 5.22
C CYS A 276 11.74 2.33 5.98
N CYS A 277 11.61 2.91 7.16
CA CYS A 277 12.76 3.19 8.00
C CYS A 277 13.33 1.92 8.64
N GLY A 278 14.62 1.94 8.94
CA GLY A 278 15.22 0.97 9.86
C GLY A 278 14.70 1.17 11.28
N THR A 279 14.74 0.12 12.09
CA THR A 279 14.60 0.27 13.56
C THR A 279 15.82 1.05 14.12
N PRO A 280 15.89 1.35 15.44
CA PRO A 280 16.99 2.12 16.00
C PRO A 280 18.38 1.66 15.54
N PRO A 281 19.28 2.60 15.18
CA PRO A 281 19.16 4.05 15.41
C PRO A 281 18.50 4.85 14.27
N ASP A 282 18.15 4.25 13.12
CA ASP A 282 17.72 4.99 11.92
C ASP A 282 16.43 5.81 12.15
N CYS A 283 15.38 5.17 12.69
CA CYS A 283 14.14 5.87 13.01
C CYS A 283 14.34 7.04 13.99
N GLU A 284 15.27 6.92 14.94
CA GLU A 284 15.54 7.93 15.97
C GLU A 284 16.20 9.15 15.32
N TRP A 285 17.21 8.93 14.49
CA TRP A 285 17.90 9.99 13.77
C TRP A 285 16.98 10.72 12.79
N LYS A 286 16.11 9.98 12.10
CA LYS A 286 15.11 10.56 11.20
C LYS A 286 14.09 11.41 11.97
N ALA A 287 13.61 10.94 13.12
CA ALA A 287 12.72 11.71 13.99
C ALA A 287 13.39 13.00 14.50
N GLN A 288 14.66 12.92 14.93
CA GLN A 288 15.44 14.08 15.36
C GLN A 288 15.66 15.09 14.23
N ALA A 289 15.77 14.62 12.99
CA ALA A 289 15.84 15.46 11.80
C ALA A 289 14.47 16.01 11.34
N GLY A 290 13.39 15.77 12.09
CA GLY A 290 12.04 16.24 11.76
C GLY A 290 11.29 15.38 10.73
N SER A 291 11.85 14.24 10.33
CA SER A 291 11.24 13.29 9.40
C SER A 291 10.80 12.04 10.16
N VAL A 292 9.75 12.16 10.97
CA VAL A 292 9.20 11.02 11.71
C VAL A 292 8.77 9.92 10.75
N CYS A 293 9.19 8.68 11.03
CA CYS A 293 8.87 7.52 10.22
C CYS A 293 7.41 7.13 10.38
N VAL A 294 6.74 6.80 9.28
CA VAL A 294 5.43 6.14 9.28
C VAL A 294 5.58 4.70 9.74
N ALA A 295 6.61 4.00 9.26
CA ALA A 295 6.88 2.62 9.63
C ALA A 295 8.38 2.34 9.78
N SER A 296 8.69 1.43 10.71
CA SER A 296 10.05 1.02 11.05
C SER A 296 10.15 -0.50 11.14
N PHE A 297 11.15 -1.08 10.48
CA PHE A 297 11.42 -2.53 10.48
C PHE A 297 12.89 -2.84 10.12
N ASP A 298 13.33 -4.07 10.37
CA ASP A 298 14.68 -4.54 10.06
C ASP A 298 14.72 -5.21 8.68
N TRP A 299 15.51 -4.66 7.75
CA TRP A 299 15.65 -5.23 6.40
C TRP A 299 16.23 -6.64 6.38
N SER A 300 17.01 -7.02 7.39
CA SER A 300 17.67 -8.34 7.48
C SER A 300 16.68 -9.49 7.63
N CYS A 301 15.54 -9.27 8.27
CA CYS A 301 14.49 -10.28 8.47
C CYS A 301 13.16 -9.90 7.78
N SER A 302 13.12 -8.79 7.04
CA SER A 302 11.92 -8.30 6.34
C SER A 302 10.75 -7.99 7.30
N GLY A 303 11.07 -7.40 8.45
CA GLY A 303 10.17 -7.17 9.59
C GLY A 303 11.00 -6.78 10.80
N ILE A 304 10.44 -6.64 12.01
CA ILE A 304 11.24 -6.46 13.23
C ILE A 304 11.78 -7.83 13.66
N CYS A 305 13.10 -7.99 13.70
CA CYS A 305 13.66 -9.29 14.08
C CYS A 305 13.34 -9.58 15.54
N LYS A 306 12.94 -10.81 15.89
CA LYS A 306 12.48 -11.13 17.26
C LYS A 306 11.40 -10.15 17.73
N SER A 307 10.36 -9.98 16.89
CA SER A 307 9.34 -8.94 17.04
C SER A 307 8.62 -8.99 18.38
N VAL A 308 8.34 -10.19 18.90
CA VAL A 308 7.69 -10.38 20.21
C VAL A 308 8.47 -9.67 21.32
N GLU A 309 9.80 -9.77 21.31
CA GLU A 309 10.66 -9.15 22.31
C GLU A 309 11.02 -7.70 21.97
N LYS A 310 11.25 -7.39 20.69
CA LYS A 310 11.77 -6.09 20.25
C LYS A 310 10.70 -5.03 20.00
N MET A 311 9.44 -5.39 19.74
CA MET A 311 8.40 -4.41 19.37
C MET A 311 8.27 -3.29 20.41
N LYS A 312 8.29 -3.63 21.70
CA LYS A 312 8.22 -2.65 22.79
C LYS A 312 9.41 -1.69 22.78
N PHE A 313 10.62 -2.20 22.60
CA PHE A 313 11.83 -1.38 22.50
C PHE A 313 11.77 -0.44 21.29
N VAL A 314 11.30 -0.93 20.14
CA VAL A 314 11.14 -0.11 18.94
C VAL A 314 10.09 0.98 19.16
N GLN A 315 8.95 0.67 19.79
CA GLN A 315 7.93 1.66 20.15
C GLN A 315 8.47 2.76 21.08
N GLU A 316 9.26 2.40 22.09
CA GLU A 316 9.84 3.38 23.03
C GLU A 316 10.83 4.35 22.37
N ARG A 317 11.48 3.93 21.27
CA ARG A 317 12.52 4.70 20.58
C ARG A 317 12.02 5.42 19.33
N CYS A 318 11.20 4.75 18.54
CA CYS A 318 10.69 5.23 17.24
C CYS A 318 9.26 5.78 17.32
N GLY A 319 8.57 5.56 18.44
CA GLY A 319 7.18 5.94 18.61
C GLY A 319 6.99 7.45 18.52
N GLU A 320 5.95 7.87 17.83
CA GLU A 320 5.45 9.24 17.89
C GLU A 320 4.85 9.53 19.28
N GLY A 321 4.82 10.81 19.68
CA GLY A 321 4.25 11.19 20.97
C GLY A 321 2.74 10.88 21.09
N GLU A 322 2.25 10.63 22.30
CA GLU A 322 0.84 10.21 22.55
C GLU A 322 -0.22 11.16 21.96
N GLY A 323 0.12 12.44 21.78
CA GLY A 323 -0.75 13.44 21.16
C GLY A 323 -0.76 13.41 19.62
N ALA A 324 0.13 12.68 18.96
CA ALA A 324 0.32 12.73 17.51
C ALA A 324 -0.91 12.24 16.74
N VAL A 325 -1.55 11.17 17.21
CA VAL A 325 -2.79 10.63 16.62
C VAL A 325 -3.92 11.67 16.65
N TRP A 326 -3.97 12.49 17.71
CA TRP A 326 -5.00 13.51 17.89
C TRP A 326 -4.64 14.85 17.24
N SER A 327 -3.37 15.09 17.00
CA SER A 327 -2.82 16.33 16.43
C SER A 327 -2.52 16.22 14.94
N ALA A 328 -2.62 15.01 14.37
CA ALA A 328 -2.56 14.82 12.92
C ALA A 328 -3.54 15.81 12.29
N LEU A 329 -2.99 16.75 11.52
CA LEU A 329 -3.77 17.82 10.88
C LEU A 329 -4.75 17.14 9.92
N PHE A 330 -6.00 17.11 10.35
CA PHE A 330 -7.12 16.55 9.62
C PHE A 330 -7.74 17.61 8.73
#